data_AF-A0AA88ZS62-F1
#
_entry.id   AF-A0AA88ZS62-F1
#
_cell.length_a   1.000
_cell.length_b   1.000
_cell.length_c   1.000
_cell.angle_alpha   90.00
_cell.angle_beta   90.00
_cell.angle_gamma   90.00
#
_symmetry.space_group_name_H-M   'P 1'
#
loop_
_entity.id
_entity.type
_entity.pdbx_description
1 polymer ?
#
loop_
_entity_poly.entity_id
_entity_poly.type
_entity_poly.pdbx_seq_one_letter_code
_entity_poly.pdbx_strand_id
1 'polypeptide(L)'
;MLRIDIFNAFFEFIEGMGYKEGFDFNTVKLRYKKYFEQYTETYLKDKSYIFENLIVNYMFSSMFPLGNYDNLFDNYFMMVLKYALIEVLLIGLQGYYKEDFQDKITLKLIQSFEKNIGHNATMKSHIYKLIKNNKFNNMAYACLLIKM
;
A
#
# COMPACT_ATOMS: atom_id res chain seq x y z
N MET A 1 19.42 -14.95 0.88
CA MET A 1 18.40 -14.51 -0.11
C MET A 1 17.31 -13.75 0.64
N LEU A 2 17.34 -12.41 0.62
CA LEU A 2 16.40 -11.56 1.37
C LEU A 2 14.94 -11.91 1.04
N ARG A 3 14.19 -12.41 2.01
CA ARG A 3 12.74 -12.65 1.92
C ARG A 3 12.07 -11.44 2.57
N ILE A 4 11.55 -10.52 1.77
CA ILE A 4 10.73 -9.41 2.30
C ILE A 4 9.36 -10.02 2.60
N ASP A 5 9.08 -10.20 3.88
CA ASP A 5 7.76 -10.51 4.39
C ASP A 5 6.97 -9.21 4.59
N ILE A 6 5.65 -9.22 4.45
CA ILE A 6 4.82 -8.00 4.60
C ILE A 6 4.95 -7.41 6.00
N PHE A 7 5.16 -8.27 7.01
CA PHE A 7 5.42 -7.81 8.38
C PHE A 7 6.78 -7.13 8.48
N ASN A 8 7.81 -7.67 7.83
CA ASN A 8 9.13 -7.03 7.78
C ASN A 8 9.07 -5.70 7.02
N ALA A 9 8.34 -5.65 5.90
CA ALA A 9 8.16 -4.41 5.14
C ALA A 9 7.48 -3.32 5.98
N PHE A 10 6.56 -3.69 6.87
CA PHE A 10 5.94 -2.77 7.80
C PHE A 10 6.94 -2.25 8.86
N PHE A 11 7.79 -3.11 9.42
CA PHE A 11 8.84 -2.68 10.33
C PHE A 11 9.89 -1.79 9.64
N GLU A 12 10.34 -2.17 8.44
CA GLU A 12 11.23 -1.37 7.60
C GLU A 12 10.60 -0.02 7.26
N PHE A 13 9.29 0.02 6.98
CA PHE A 13 8.54 1.28 6.83
C PHE A 13 8.61 2.14 8.10
N ILE A 14 8.34 1.58 9.27
CA ILE A 14 8.39 2.29 10.56
C ILE A 14 9.81 2.85 10.82
N GLU A 15 10.83 2.05 10.57
CA GLU A 15 12.24 2.46 10.73
C GLU A 15 12.65 3.51 9.69
N GLY A 16 12.21 3.40 8.43
CA GLY A 16 12.43 4.38 7.38
C GLY A 16 11.79 5.73 7.71
N MET A 17 10.61 5.71 8.33
CA MET A 17 9.96 6.89 8.90
C MET A 17 10.63 7.39 10.18
N GLY A 18 11.58 6.61 10.73
CA GLY A 18 12.35 6.85 11.94
C GLY A 18 11.49 7.07 13.17
N TYR A 19 10.44 6.26 13.29
CA TYR A 19 9.62 6.13 14.48
C TYR A 19 10.47 5.55 15.62
N LYS A 20 10.59 6.26 16.75
CA LYS A 20 11.27 5.81 17.98
C LYS A 20 10.42 6.21 19.20
N GLU A 21 10.71 5.65 20.38
CA GLU A 21 10.06 6.08 21.64
C GLU A 21 10.17 7.60 21.82
N GLY A 22 9.05 8.26 22.11
CA GLY A 22 8.92 9.73 22.10
C GLY A 22 8.31 10.31 20.81
N PHE A 23 7.41 9.56 20.16
CA PHE A 23 6.79 9.85 18.87
C PHE A 23 6.31 11.31 18.66
N ASP A 24 6.76 11.92 17.56
CA ASP A 24 6.20 13.15 16.99
C ASP A 24 5.64 12.88 15.59
N PHE A 25 4.32 13.03 15.46
CA PHE A 25 3.61 12.87 14.20
C PHE A 25 4.11 13.82 13.11
N ASN A 26 4.54 15.03 13.47
CA ASN A 26 5.03 16.01 12.50
C ASN A 26 6.32 15.55 11.83
N THR A 27 7.21 14.91 12.58
CA THR A 27 8.46 14.34 12.06
C THR A 27 8.19 13.24 11.04
N VAL A 28 7.24 12.33 11.31
CA VAL A 28 6.86 11.29 10.33
C VAL A 28 6.22 11.90 9.09
N LYS A 29 5.31 12.86 9.26
CA LYS A 29 4.70 13.58 8.13
C LYS A 29 5.75 14.26 7.24
N LEU A 30 6.76 14.90 7.86
CA LEU A 30 7.83 15.57 7.12
C LEU A 30 8.70 14.57 6.36
N ARG A 31 9.05 13.43 6.98
CA ARG A 31 9.83 12.37 6.33
C ARG A 31 9.07 11.68 5.22
N TYR A 32 7.80 11.36 5.44
CA TYR A 32 6.91 10.81 4.43
C TYR A 32 6.87 11.71 3.20
N LYS A 33 6.58 13.00 3.40
CA LYS A 33 6.56 14.00 2.33
C LYS A 33 7.91 14.08 1.61
N LYS A 34 9.02 14.13 2.37
CA LYS A 34 10.36 14.18 1.82
C LYS A 34 10.65 12.98 0.91
N TYR A 35 10.38 11.76 1.36
CA TYR A 35 10.68 10.56 0.56
C TYR A 35 9.77 10.43 -0.65
N PHE A 36 8.50 10.85 -0.51
CA PHE A 36 7.59 10.92 -1.64
C PHE A 36 8.12 11.85 -2.73
N GLU A 37 8.43 13.10 -2.39
CA GLU A 37 8.90 14.12 -3.34
C GLU A 37 10.30 13.81 -3.91
N GLN A 38 11.19 13.20 -3.12
CA GLN A 38 12.56 12.93 -3.56
C GLN A 38 12.70 11.64 -4.38
N TYR A 39 11.92 10.60 -4.07
CA TYR A 39 12.14 9.27 -4.62
C TYR A 39 10.86 8.67 -5.21
N THR A 40 9.76 8.71 -4.45
CA THR A 40 8.58 7.92 -4.81
C THR A 40 7.87 8.46 -6.04
N GLU A 41 7.73 9.78 -6.17
CA GLU A 41 7.01 10.40 -7.29
C GLU A 41 7.64 10.01 -8.64
N THR A 42 8.96 10.18 -8.78
CA THR A 42 9.70 9.79 -9.98
C THR A 42 9.62 8.28 -10.20
N TYR A 43 9.78 7.49 -9.15
CA TYR A 43 9.72 6.03 -9.26
C TYR A 43 8.34 5.53 -9.73
N LEU A 44 7.25 6.06 -9.20
CA LEU A 44 5.89 5.70 -9.61
C LEU A 44 5.60 6.10 -11.05
N LYS A 45 6.14 7.23 -11.52
CA LYS A 45 6.06 7.64 -12.92
C LYS A 45 6.82 6.66 -13.83
N ASP A 46 8.09 6.40 -13.51
CA ASP A 46 8.99 5.55 -14.29
C ASP A 46 8.57 4.08 -14.31
N LYS A 47 7.96 3.62 -13.21
CA LYS A 47 7.56 2.22 -12.99
C LYS A 47 6.04 2.05 -12.93
N SER A 48 5.29 2.98 -13.50
CA SER A 48 3.82 2.96 -13.57
C SER A 48 3.27 1.62 -14.06
N TYR A 49 3.93 0.99 -15.02
CA TYR A 49 3.56 -0.34 -15.54
C TYR A 49 3.55 -1.46 -14.48
N ILE A 50 4.37 -1.37 -13.42
CA ILE A 50 4.36 -2.37 -12.32
C ILE A 50 3.02 -2.30 -11.57
N PHE A 51 2.57 -1.08 -11.30
CA PHE A 51 1.34 -0.80 -10.56
C PHE A 51 0.08 -1.01 -11.40
N GLU A 52 0.14 -0.66 -12.68
CA GLU A 52 -0.91 -1.01 -13.64
C GLU A 52 -1.08 -2.53 -13.70
N ASN A 53 0.02 -3.28 -13.88
CA ASN A 53 -0.02 -4.74 -13.90
C ASN A 53 -0.57 -5.32 -12.59
N LEU A 54 -0.25 -4.72 -11.44
CA LEU A 54 -0.82 -5.12 -10.15
C LEU A 54 -2.36 -5.01 -10.13
N ILE A 55 -2.89 -3.85 -10.55
CA ILE A 55 -4.34 -3.62 -10.58
C ILE A 55 -5.00 -4.53 -11.61
N VAL A 56 -4.45 -4.60 -12.82
CA VAL A 56 -4.95 -5.47 -13.89
C VAL A 56 -4.99 -6.93 -13.44
N ASN A 57 -3.89 -7.44 -12.86
CA ASN A 57 -3.86 -8.80 -12.33
C ASN A 57 -4.91 -9.01 -11.25
N TYR A 58 -5.09 -8.05 -10.34
CA TYR A 58 -6.12 -8.13 -9.31
C TYR A 58 -7.53 -8.18 -9.91
N MET A 59 -7.81 -7.39 -10.95
CA MET A 59 -9.10 -7.40 -11.63
C MET A 59 -9.40 -8.73 -12.32
N PHE A 60 -8.42 -9.30 -13.02
CA PHE A 60 -8.59 -10.57 -13.72
C PHE A 60 -8.62 -11.77 -12.77
N SER A 61 -7.74 -11.81 -11.76
CA SER A 61 -7.65 -12.94 -10.82
C SER A 61 -8.89 -13.05 -9.93
N SER A 62 -9.55 -11.93 -9.66
CA SER A 62 -10.66 -11.87 -8.71
C SER A 62 -12.03 -11.99 -9.39
N MET A 63 -12.06 -12.02 -10.74
CA MET A 63 -13.25 -11.88 -11.59
C MET A 63 -14.09 -10.65 -11.19
N PHE A 64 -14.00 -9.57 -11.96
CA PHE A 64 -14.79 -8.36 -11.70
C PHE A 64 -16.27 -8.74 -11.41
N PRO A 65 -16.81 -8.38 -10.23
CA PRO A 65 -16.48 -7.20 -9.45
C PRO A 65 -15.51 -7.39 -8.25
N LEU A 66 -14.38 -8.10 -8.39
CA LEU A 66 -13.20 -7.96 -7.49
C LEU A 66 -13.31 -8.60 -6.09
N GLY A 67 -14.49 -9.09 -5.74
CA GLY A 67 -14.79 -9.77 -4.48
C GLY A 67 -16.29 -9.90 -4.21
N ASN A 68 -16.62 -10.42 -3.03
CA ASN A 68 -17.98 -10.49 -2.51
C ASN A 68 -18.22 -9.39 -1.46
N TYR A 69 -17.82 -8.16 -1.75
CA TYR A 69 -18.18 -7.00 -0.92
C TYR A 69 -19.57 -6.49 -1.29
N ASP A 70 -20.22 -5.76 -0.39
CA ASP A 70 -21.67 -5.57 -0.40
C ASP A 70 -22.22 -4.85 -1.65
N ASN A 71 -21.41 -4.03 -2.33
CA ASN A 71 -21.79 -3.36 -3.57
C ASN A 71 -20.57 -3.06 -4.45
N LEU A 72 -20.81 -2.63 -5.69
CA LEU A 72 -19.76 -2.30 -6.65
C LEU A 72 -18.79 -1.22 -6.13
N PHE A 73 -19.30 -0.22 -5.42
CA PHE A 73 -18.47 0.84 -4.87
C PHE A 73 -17.54 0.33 -3.75
N ASP A 74 -18.01 -0.57 -2.90
CA ASP A 74 -17.18 -1.19 -1.88
C ASP A 74 -16.07 -2.05 -2.49
N ASN A 75 -16.35 -2.76 -3.57
CA ASN A 75 -15.34 -3.50 -4.32
C ASN A 75 -14.28 -2.56 -4.93
N TYR A 76 -14.72 -1.45 -5.53
CA TYR A 76 -13.82 -0.40 -6.01
C TYR A 76 -12.99 0.22 -4.87
N PHE A 77 -13.62 0.55 -3.74
CA PHE A 77 -12.93 1.15 -2.59
C PHE A 77 -11.84 0.22 -2.05
N MET A 78 -12.12 -1.07 -1.93
CA MET A 78 -11.15 -2.05 -1.46
C MET A 78 -9.97 -2.20 -2.43
N MET A 79 -10.21 -2.07 -3.74
CA MET A 79 -9.14 -2.02 -4.75
C MET A 79 -8.25 -0.78 -4.57
N VAL A 80 -8.86 0.40 -4.41
CA VAL A 80 -8.15 1.67 -4.16
C VAL A 80 -7.34 1.59 -2.87
N LEU A 81 -7.92 1.07 -1.80
CA LEU A 81 -7.24 0.89 -0.52
C LEU A 81 -6.01 -0.01 -0.65
N LYS A 82 -6.14 -1.14 -1.35
CA LYS A 82 -5.03 -2.05 -1.60
C LYS A 82 -3.86 -1.33 -2.28
N TYR A 83 -4.17 -0.58 -3.34
CA TYR A 83 -3.17 0.20 -4.07
C TYR A 83 -2.48 1.21 -3.14
N ALA A 84 -3.27 2.00 -2.40
CA ALA A 84 -2.77 3.00 -1.46
C ALA A 84 -1.89 2.40 -0.35
N LEU A 85 -2.24 1.24 0.19
CA LEU A 85 -1.44 0.57 1.22
C LEU A 85 -0.06 0.14 0.71
N ILE A 86 0.01 -0.37 -0.52
CA ILE A 86 1.27 -0.75 -1.16
C ILE A 86 2.14 0.49 -1.40
N GLU A 87 1.54 1.58 -1.86
CA GLU A 87 2.23 2.85 -2.09
C GLU A 87 2.79 3.43 -0.78
N VAL A 88 2.00 3.47 0.29
CA VAL A 88 2.44 3.93 1.62
C VAL A 88 3.63 3.13 2.12
N LEU A 89 3.57 1.80 2.02
CA LEU A 89 4.67 0.93 2.41
C LEU A 89 5.93 1.21 1.56
N LEU A 90 5.77 1.38 0.25
CA LEU A 90 6.85 1.69 -0.67
C LEU A 90 7.62 2.96 -0.26
N ILE A 91 6.91 4.03 0.12
CA ILE A 91 7.52 5.28 0.56
C ILE A 91 8.40 5.04 1.79
N GLY A 92 7.94 4.24 2.75
CA GLY A 92 8.76 3.86 3.91
C GLY A 92 9.96 3.01 3.55
N LEU A 93 9.80 2.05 2.63
CA LEU A 93 10.92 1.23 2.14
C LEU A 93 11.96 2.09 1.41
N GLN A 94 11.55 3.08 0.64
CA GLN A 94 12.48 4.03 0.02
C GLN A 94 13.20 4.88 1.08
N GLY A 95 12.53 5.26 2.16
CA GLY A 95 13.17 5.91 3.30
C GLY A 95 14.16 5.01 4.05
N TYR A 96 13.90 3.71 4.09
CA TYR A 96 14.73 2.70 4.74
C TYR A 96 15.97 2.33 3.91
N TYR A 97 15.75 1.87 2.67
CA TYR A 97 16.81 1.41 1.77
C TYR A 97 17.55 2.56 1.08
N LYS A 98 16.93 3.73 0.91
CA LYS A 98 17.54 4.92 0.30
C LYS A 98 18.19 4.60 -1.05
N GLU A 99 19.50 4.81 -1.18
CA GLU A 99 20.27 4.56 -2.40
C GLU A 99 20.34 3.07 -2.78
N ASP A 100 20.15 2.16 -1.81
CA ASP A 100 20.09 0.71 -2.04
C ASP A 100 18.72 0.24 -2.54
N PHE A 101 17.76 1.15 -2.74
CA PHE A 101 16.43 0.82 -3.23
C PHE A 101 16.47 0.33 -4.69
N GLN A 102 15.80 -0.80 -4.97
CA GLN A 102 15.81 -1.48 -6.27
C GLN A 102 14.42 -2.03 -6.59
N ASP A 103 14.11 -2.22 -7.88
CA ASP A 103 12.83 -2.80 -8.34
C ASP A 103 12.49 -4.14 -7.68
N LYS A 104 13.51 -4.92 -7.31
CA LYS A 104 13.34 -6.20 -6.61
C LYS A 104 12.67 -6.05 -5.25
N ILE A 105 12.84 -4.91 -4.57
CA ILE A 105 12.17 -4.61 -3.29
C ILE A 105 10.67 -4.41 -3.54
N THR A 106 10.30 -3.57 -4.51
CA THR A 106 8.91 -3.34 -4.95
C THR A 106 8.21 -4.65 -5.32
N LEU A 107 8.85 -5.48 -6.16
CA LEU A 107 8.27 -6.75 -6.59
C LEU A 107 8.05 -7.71 -5.42
N LYS A 108 8.97 -7.77 -4.47
CA LYS A 108 8.81 -8.62 -3.27
C LYS A 108 7.73 -8.08 -2.33
N LEU A 109 7.63 -6.76 -2.16
CA LEU A 109 6.55 -6.13 -1.40
C LEU A 109 5.20 -6.55 -1.98
N ILE A 110 5.01 -6.36 -3.28
CA ILE A 110 3.76 -6.73 -3.98
C ILE A 110 3.47 -8.23 -3.82
N GLN A 111 4.44 -9.10 -4.12
CA GLN A 111 4.25 -10.56 -4.00
C GLN A 111 3.87 -10.99 -2.58
N SER A 112 4.54 -10.42 -1.58
CA SER A 112 4.27 -10.71 -0.18
C SER A 112 2.92 -10.18 0.27
N PHE A 113 2.53 -9.00 -0.21
CA PHE A 113 1.22 -8.41 0.04
C PHE A 113 0.09 -9.29 -0.52
N GLU A 114 0.19 -9.70 -1.79
CA GLU A 114 -0.81 -10.60 -2.41
C GLU A 114 -0.92 -11.91 -1.64
N LYS A 115 0.21 -12.51 -1.29
CA LYS A 115 0.26 -13.79 -0.57
C LYS A 115 -0.40 -13.73 0.79
N ASN A 116 -0.13 -12.69 1.58
CA ASN A 116 -0.53 -12.62 2.98
C ASN A 116 -1.87 -11.92 3.21
N ILE A 117 -2.19 -10.91 2.41
CA ILE A 117 -3.41 -10.10 2.56
C ILE A 117 -4.41 -10.44 1.44
N GLY A 118 -3.94 -10.52 0.19
CA GLY A 118 -4.80 -10.80 -0.97
C GLY A 118 -5.54 -12.14 -0.88
N HIS A 119 -4.87 -13.20 -0.43
CA HIS A 119 -5.45 -14.54 -0.29
C HIS A 119 -6.10 -14.83 1.07
N ASN A 120 -5.99 -13.94 2.05
CA ASN A 120 -6.56 -14.15 3.37
C ASN A 120 -7.96 -13.53 3.48
N ALA A 121 -9.00 -14.34 3.25
CA ALA A 121 -10.40 -13.91 3.29
C ALA A 121 -10.80 -13.31 4.66
N THR A 122 -10.28 -13.86 5.76
CA THR A 122 -10.53 -13.35 7.12
C THR A 122 -9.96 -11.94 7.29
N MET A 123 -8.72 -11.71 6.87
CA MET A 123 -8.09 -10.39 6.93
C MET A 123 -8.85 -9.36 6.08
N LYS A 124 -9.21 -9.74 4.84
CA LYS A 124 -10.01 -8.89 3.95
C LYS A 124 -11.36 -8.51 4.55
N SER A 125 -12.05 -9.47 5.18
CA SER A 125 -13.32 -9.22 5.86
C SER A 125 -13.15 -8.28 7.05
N HIS A 126 -12.08 -8.45 7.82
CA HIS A 126 -11.79 -7.59 8.97
C HIS A 126 -11.51 -6.15 8.55
N ILE A 127 -10.65 -5.94 7.55
CA ILE A 127 -10.34 -4.62 6.99
C ILE A 127 -11.61 -3.95 6.44
N TYR A 128 -12.43 -4.68 5.68
CA TYR A 128 -13.67 -4.15 5.14
C TYR A 128 -14.65 -3.71 6.24
N LYS A 129 -14.84 -4.53 7.27
CA LYS A 129 -15.68 -4.18 8.43
C LYS A 129 -15.17 -2.95 9.17
N LEU A 130 -13.86 -2.82 9.37
CA LEU A 130 -13.26 -1.65 10.01
C LEU A 130 -13.57 -0.38 9.22
N ILE A 131 -13.37 -0.39 7.91
CA ILE A 131 -13.65 0.77 7.06
C ILE A 131 -15.13 1.13 7.11
N LYS A 132 -16.01 0.13 6.98
CA LYS A 132 -17.46 0.35 6.93
C LYS A 132 -18.02 0.88 8.25
N ASN A 133 -17.60 0.29 9.37
CA ASN A 133 -18.04 0.69 10.70
C ASN A 133 -17.61 2.13 11.04
N ASN A 134 -16.45 2.56 10.53
CA ASN A 134 -15.96 3.93 10.69
C ASN A 134 -16.43 4.89 9.58
N LYS A 135 -17.27 4.44 8.63
CA LYS A 135 -17.79 5.22 7.50
C LYS A 135 -16.69 5.82 6.60
N PHE A 136 -15.56 5.11 6.49
CA PHE A 136 -14.43 5.52 5.64
C PHE A 136 -14.61 5.09 4.17
N ASN A 137 -15.57 4.21 3.85
CA ASN A 137 -15.90 3.81 2.48
C ASN A 137 -16.78 4.87 1.80
N ASN A 138 -16.22 6.03 1.50
CA ASN A 138 -16.90 7.07 0.71
C ASN A 138 -15.97 7.68 -0.33
N MET A 139 -16.56 8.41 -1.29
CA MET A 139 -15.82 8.95 -2.42
C MET A 139 -14.75 9.96 -2.00
N ALA A 140 -14.98 10.74 -0.95
CA ALA A 140 -13.98 11.70 -0.46
C ALA A 140 -12.71 10.98 0.01
N TYR A 141 -12.84 9.89 0.78
CA TYR A 141 -11.69 9.08 1.18
C TYR A 141 -11.06 8.34 -0.01
N ALA A 142 -11.84 7.82 -0.95
CA ALA A 142 -11.29 7.20 -2.15
C ALA A 142 -10.42 8.19 -2.96
N CYS A 143 -10.89 9.43 -3.13
CA CYS A 143 -10.12 10.48 -3.80
C CYS A 143 -8.82 10.83 -3.06
N LEU A 144 -8.85 10.86 -1.72
CA LEU A 144 -7.63 11.09 -0.92
C LEU A 144 -6.60 9.98 -1.12
N LEU A 145 -7.04 8.73 -1.21
CA LEU A 145 -6.16 7.56 -1.39
C LEU A 145 -5.55 7.47 -2.79
N ILE A 146 -6.23 7.98 -3.82
CA ILE A 146 -5.74 7.97 -5.21
C ILE A 146 -4.79 9.14 -5.50
N LYS A 147 -4.99 10.26 -4.80
CA LYS A 147 -4.27 11.52 -5.04
C LYS A 147 -3.06 11.70 -4.14
N MET A 148 -2.55 10.61 -3.54
CA MET A 148 -1.37 10.62 -2.69
C MET A 148 -0.10 10.88 -3.49
#